data_AF-A0A3C0GLS1-F1
#
_entry.id   AF-A0A3C0GLS1-F1
#
_cell.length_a   1.000
_cell.length_b   1.000
_cell.length_c   1.000
_cell.angle_alpha   90.00
_cell.angle_beta   90.00
_cell.angle_gamma   90.00
#
_symmetry.space_group_name_H-M   'P 1'
#
loop_
_entity.id
_entity.type
_entity.pdbx_description
1 polymer ?
#
loop_
_entity_poly.entity_id
_entity_poly.type
_entity_poly.pdbx_seq_one_letter_code
_entity_poly.pdbx_strand_id
1 'polypeptide(L)'
;MKKYIILACPRSGTSYASRFLKIGHEKLDKDRRGIISWCLAATPEHRTLYGPSLPQVKRILGKEAKVYHQVRHPIKTISSFNSVSDRTLRYLVGTLKLNKNDSKMINHMKIWIKWNKRCEDLASDSNTYRIEDIEEYFPNISPYENKKENTRDHVNYSKQDLEKEDSLLFSEVVELAKKYGYDL
;
A
#
# COMPACT_ATOMS: atom_id res chain seq x y z
N MET A 1 4.81 -24.74 3.41
CA MET A 1 5.02 -23.57 2.53
C MET A 1 4.47 -22.33 3.22
N LYS A 2 5.23 -21.23 3.30
CA LYS A 2 4.79 -20.00 3.98
C LYS A 2 3.61 -19.37 3.22
N LYS A 3 2.62 -18.86 3.96
CA LYS A 3 1.44 -18.17 3.40
C LYS A 3 1.51 -16.69 3.75
N TYR A 4 1.38 -15.83 2.74
CA TYR A 4 1.57 -14.39 2.89
C TYR A 4 0.26 -13.63 2.69
N ILE A 5 -0.12 -12.81 3.65
CA ILE A 5 -1.16 -11.79 3.48
C ILE A 5 -0.46 -10.45 3.53
N ILE A 6 -0.48 -9.67 2.44
CA ILE A 6 0.23 -8.41 2.38
C ILE A 6 -0.75 -7.26 2.16
N LEU A 7 -0.73 -6.34 3.11
CA LEU A 7 -1.45 -5.07 3.09
C LEU A 7 -0.51 -3.99 2.58
N ALA A 8 -1.03 -3.03 1.83
CA ALA A 8 -0.25 -1.89 1.37
C ALA A 8 -1.17 -0.70 1.10
N CYS A 9 -0.64 0.51 1.14
CA CYS A 9 -1.28 1.65 0.51
C CYS A 9 -1.39 1.41 -1.03
N PRO A 10 -2.47 1.86 -1.71
CA PRO A 10 -2.50 1.81 -3.16
C PRO A 10 -1.28 2.52 -3.75
N ARG A 11 -0.80 2.05 -4.90
CA ARG A 11 0.39 2.60 -5.60
C ARG A 11 1.74 2.38 -4.89
N SER A 12 1.79 1.56 -3.84
CA SER A 12 3.03 1.17 -3.15
C SER A 12 3.80 0.00 -3.78
N GLY A 13 3.61 -0.32 -5.06
CA GLY A 13 4.38 -1.39 -5.73
C GLY A 13 3.83 -2.81 -5.54
N THR A 14 2.54 -2.97 -5.24
CA THR A 14 1.93 -4.28 -4.96
C THR A 14 1.99 -5.28 -6.13
N SER A 15 1.93 -4.81 -7.38
CA SER A 15 2.10 -5.67 -8.56
C SER A 15 3.51 -6.21 -8.73
N TYR A 16 4.53 -5.46 -8.30
CA TYR A 16 5.92 -5.95 -8.30
C TYR A 16 6.09 -7.01 -7.22
N ALA A 17 5.70 -6.70 -5.98
CA ALA A 17 5.76 -7.65 -4.86
C ALA A 17 4.99 -8.95 -5.13
N SER A 18 3.79 -8.86 -5.72
CA SER A 18 3.00 -10.05 -6.11
C SER A 18 3.79 -10.99 -7.03
N ARG A 19 4.48 -10.44 -8.03
CA ARG A 19 5.27 -11.21 -9.00
C ARG A 19 6.53 -11.79 -8.36
N PHE A 20 7.22 -11.00 -7.54
CA PHE A 20 8.39 -11.45 -6.79
C PHE A 20 8.03 -12.63 -5.88
N LEU A 21 7.00 -12.47 -5.04
CA LEU A 21 6.58 -13.49 -4.08
C LEU A 21 5.80 -14.66 -4.69
N LYS A 22 5.43 -14.58 -5.97
CA LYS A 22 4.56 -15.53 -6.68
C LYS A 22 3.23 -15.76 -5.93
N ILE A 23 2.60 -14.66 -5.48
CA ILE A 23 1.28 -14.66 -4.83
C ILE A 23 0.28 -13.82 -5.65
N GLY A 24 -1.01 -13.91 -5.34
CA GLY A 24 -2.05 -13.21 -6.10
C GLY A 24 -2.09 -11.70 -5.82
N HIS A 25 -2.30 -10.89 -6.87
CA HIS A 25 -2.49 -9.44 -6.78
C HIS A 25 -3.99 -9.11 -6.79
N GLU A 26 -4.51 -8.53 -5.71
CA GLU A 26 -5.93 -8.19 -5.50
C GLU A 26 -6.92 -9.38 -5.56
N LYS A 27 -6.43 -10.59 -5.84
CA LYS A 27 -7.16 -11.85 -5.82
C LYS A 27 -6.28 -12.89 -5.14
N LEU A 28 -6.90 -13.89 -4.53
CA LEU A 28 -6.14 -14.98 -3.90
C LEU A 28 -5.43 -15.80 -4.99
N ASP A 29 -4.19 -16.19 -4.72
CA ASP A 29 -3.45 -17.12 -5.55
C ASP A 29 -4.17 -18.49 -5.67
N LYS A 30 -4.08 -19.13 -6.84
CA LYS A 30 -4.74 -20.42 -7.11
C LYS A 30 -4.24 -21.53 -6.18
N ASP A 31 -2.93 -21.52 -5.91
CA ASP A 31 -2.28 -22.48 -5.01
C ASP A 31 -2.36 -22.07 -3.54
N ARG A 32 -3.14 -21.00 -3.25
CA ARG A 32 -3.36 -20.45 -1.90
C ARG A 32 -2.04 -20.10 -1.18
N ARG A 33 -1.03 -19.67 -1.94
CA ARG A 33 0.25 -19.18 -1.40
C ARG A 33 0.12 -17.84 -0.68
N GLY A 34 -0.86 -17.04 -1.08
CA GLY A 34 -1.08 -15.75 -0.47
C GLY A 34 -1.83 -14.76 -1.35
N ILE A 35 -1.89 -13.53 -0.85
CA ILE A 35 -2.47 -12.39 -1.54
C ILE A 35 -1.76 -11.11 -1.11
N ILE A 36 -1.58 -10.20 -2.05
CA ILE A 36 -1.26 -8.80 -1.78
C ILE A 36 -2.35 -7.91 -2.34
N SER A 37 -2.90 -7.03 -1.50
CA SER A 37 -3.97 -6.13 -1.92
C SER A 37 -4.11 -4.96 -0.95
N TRP A 38 -4.25 -3.76 -1.53
CA TRP A 38 -4.54 -2.56 -0.76
C TRP A 38 -5.99 -2.53 -0.25
N CYS A 39 -6.91 -3.26 -0.90
CA CYS A 39 -8.32 -3.34 -0.49
C CYS A 39 -8.51 -4.15 0.80
N LEU A 40 -7.51 -4.95 1.22
CA LEU A 40 -7.62 -5.73 2.47
C LEU A 40 -7.61 -4.86 3.73
N ALA A 41 -7.09 -3.63 3.63
CA ALA A 41 -7.12 -2.64 4.71
C ALA A 41 -8.38 -1.76 4.70
N ALA A 42 -9.36 -2.05 3.82
CA ALA A 42 -10.66 -1.40 3.88
C ALA A 42 -11.42 -1.82 5.14
N THR A 43 -12.23 -0.91 5.69
CA THR A 43 -12.99 -1.18 6.92
C THR A 43 -14.21 -2.06 6.63
N PRO A 44 -14.75 -2.79 7.62
CA PRO A 44 -15.90 -3.67 7.44
C PRO A 44 -17.16 -2.95 6.90
N GLU A 45 -17.32 -1.65 7.19
CA GLU A 45 -18.45 -0.84 6.72
C GLU A 45 -18.39 -0.57 5.22
N HIS A 46 -17.22 -0.74 4.59
CA HIS A 46 -17.01 -0.58 3.17
C HIS A 46 -16.66 -1.91 2.52
N ARG A 47 -17.53 -2.38 1.61
CA ARG A 47 -17.20 -3.53 0.75
C ARG A 47 -15.85 -3.28 0.06
N THR A 48 -15.00 -4.31 -0.01
CA THR A 48 -13.75 -4.24 -0.75
C THR A 48 -14.02 -3.85 -2.21
N LEU A 49 -13.25 -2.89 -2.75
CA LEU A 49 -13.42 -2.48 -4.15
C LEU A 49 -13.06 -3.63 -5.11
N TYR A 50 -12.02 -4.38 -4.75
CA TYR A 50 -11.53 -5.54 -5.48
C TYR A 50 -11.24 -6.68 -4.50
N GLY A 51 -11.46 -7.92 -4.96
CA GLY A 51 -11.04 -9.11 -4.24
C GLY A 51 -11.79 -9.40 -2.93
N PRO A 52 -11.32 -10.42 -2.19
CA PRO A 52 -11.89 -10.79 -0.89
C PRO A 52 -11.55 -9.78 0.21
N SER A 53 -12.30 -9.81 1.30
CA SER A 53 -11.97 -9.09 2.55
C SER A 53 -10.88 -9.80 3.37
N LEU A 54 -10.22 -9.08 4.26
CA LEU A 54 -9.20 -9.66 5.14
C LEU A 54 -9.73 -10.84 5.99
N PRO A 55 -10.93 -10.79 6.61
CA PRO A 55 -11.50 -11.95 7.28
C PRO A 55 -11.72 -13.17 6.37
N GLN A 56 -12.15 -12.95 5.12
CA GLN A 56 -12.30 -14.05 4.15
C GLN A 56 -10.95 -14.69 3.83
N VAL A 57 -9.92 -13.86 3.60
CA VAL A 57 -8.55 -14.35 3.34
C VAL A 57 -8.01 -15.12 4.53
N LYS A 58 -8.10 -14.59 5.75
CA LYS A 58 -7.65 -15.27 6.98
C LYS A 58 -8.35 -16.62 7.17
N ARG A 59 -9.64 -16.71 6.85
CA ARG A 59 -10.40 -17.98 6.89
C ARG A 59 -9.87 -19.01 5.88
N ILE A 60 -9.55 -18.58 4.66
CA ILE A 60 -9.07 -19.48 3.59
C ILE A 60 -7.61 -19.91 3.83
N LEU A 61 -6.75 -19.00 4.26
CA LEU A 61 -5.33 -19.28 4.44
C LEU A 61 -5.02 -19.95 5.79
N GLY A 62 -5.88 -19.79 6.79
CA GLY A 62 -5.74 -20.37 8.11
C GLY A 62 -4.93 -19.49 9.07
N LYS A 63 -4.85 -19.92 10.34
CA LYS A 63 -4.25 -19.14 11.44
C LYS A 63 -2.74 -18.90 11.28
N GLU A 64 -2.04 -19.78 10.56
CA GLU A 64 -0.60 -19.67 10.28
C GLU A 64 -0.22 -18.55 9.30
N ALA A 65 -1.21 -17.94 8.62
CA ALA A 65 -0.96 -16.89 7.65
C ALA A 65 -0.63 -15.57 8.37
N LYS A 66 0.61 -15.11 8.23
CA LYS A 66 1.05 -13.82 8.77
C LYS A 66 0.57 -12.67 7.88
N VAL A 67 0.23 -11.55 8.53
CA VAL A 67 -0.13 -10.31 7.85
C VAL A 67 1.06 -9.37 7.87
N TYR A 68 1.52 -8.99 6.68
CA TYR A 68 2.62 -8.07 6.45
C TYR A 68 2.10 -6.73 5.96
N HIS A 69 2.81 -5.67 6.31
CA HIS A 69 2.59 -4.32 5.80
C HIS A 69 3.73 -3.92 4.87
N GLN A 70 3.41 -3.71 3.59
CA GLN A 70 4.35 -3.17 2.61
C GLN A 70 4.18 -1.66 2.51
N VAL A 71 5.27 -0.93 2.68
CA VAL A 71 5.36 0.52 2.48
C VAL A 71 6.24 0.85 1.28
N ARG A 72 6.03 2.04 0.71
CA ARG A 72 6.85 2.58 -0.39
C ARG A 72 7.11 4.06 -0.10
N HIS A 73 8.22 4.58 -0.62
CA HIS A 73 8.59 5.98 -0.50
C HIS A 73 7.37 6.91 -0.73
N PRO A 74 7.07 7.83 0.20
CA PRO A 74 5.83 8.62 0.18
C PRO A 74 5.73 9.50 -1.06
N ILE A 75 6.77 10.27 -1.40
CA ILE A 75 6.73 11.16 -2.57
C ILE A 75 6.40 10.38 -3.87
N LYS A 76 7.04 9.22 -4.09
CA LYS A 76 6.76 8.34 -5.23
C LYS A 76 5.33 7.80 -5.21
N THR A 77 4.82 7.46 -4.02
CA THR A 77 3.45 6.92 -3.88
C THR A 77 2.40 8.01 -4.08
N ILE A 78 2.59 9.17 -3.45
CA ILE A 78 1.71 10.35 -3.51
C ILE A 78 1.59 10.86 -4.95
N SER A 79 2.72 10.98 -5.65
CA SER A 79 2.76 11.33 -7.08
C SER A 79 1.97 10.32 -7.92
N SER A 80 2.14 9.03 -7.65
CA SER A 80 1.53 7.94 -8.41
C SER A 80 -0.01 7.89 -8.31
N PHE A 81 -0.61 8.55 -7.31
CA PHE A 81 -2.07 8.72 -7.26
C PHE A 81 -2.64 9.56 -8.41
N ASN A 82 -1.83 10.40 -9.07
CA ASN A 82 -2.27 11.13 -10.27
C ASN A 82 -2.72 10.21 -11.42
N SER A 83 -2.28 8.96 -11.43
CA SER A 83 -2.66 7.95 -12.43
C SER A 83 -3.77 6.99 -11.96
N VAL A 84 -4.38 7.26 -10.80
CA VAL A 84 -5.46 6.44 -10.24
C VAL A 84 -6.79 6.83 -10.85
N SER A 85 -7.63 5.83 -11.17
CA SER A 85 -8.96 6.08 -11.73
C SER A 85 -9.85 6.82 -10.73
N ASP A 86 -10.77 7.64 -11.23
CA ASP A 86 -11.73 8.36 -10.38
C ASP A 86 -12.56 7.43 -9.51
N ARG A 87 -12.89 6.22 -9.99
CA ARG A 87 -13.61 5.21 -9.21
C ARG A 87 -12.83 4.82 -7.97
N THR A 88 -11.53 4.55 -8.13
CA THR A 88 -10.65 4.21 -7.02
C THR A 88 -10.45 5.39 -6.09
N LEU A 89 -10.26 6.60 -6.63
CA LEU A 89 -10.10 7.80 -5.81
C LEU A 89 -11.36 8.10 -4.97
N ARG A 90 -12.55 8.04 -5.58
CA ARG A 90 -13.83 8.17 -4.86
C ARG A 90 -13.99 7.13 -3.76
N TYR A 91 -13.59 5.90 -4.02
CA TYR A 91 -13.59 4.84 -3.01
C TYR A 91 -12.69 5.19 -1.83
N LEU A 92 -11.43 5.57 -2.08
CA LEU A 92 -10.46 5.93 -1.03
C LEU A 92 -10.95 7.13 -0.20
N VAL A 93 -11.39 8.21 -0.87
CA VAL A 93 -11.94 9.42 -0.23
C VAL A 93 -13.14 9.08 0.65
N GLY A 94 -14.07 8.26 0.15
CA GLY A 94 -15.23 7.81 0.93
C GLY A 94 -14.84 6.95 2.14
N THR A 95 -13.99 5.95 1.94
CA THR A 95 -13.56 4.99 2.97
C THR A 95 -12.70 5.65 4.07
N LEU A 96 -11.99 6.72 3.75
CA LEU A 96 -11.21 7.51 4.70
C LEU A 96 -11.97 8.74 5.24
N LYS A 97 -13.22 8.97 4.79
CA LYS A 97 -14.03 10.14 5.11
C LYS A 97 -13.26 11.45 4.91
N LEU A 98 -12.57 11.57 3.77
CA LEU A 98 -11.80 12.78 3.44
C LEU A 98 -12.72 13.89 2.92
N ASN A 99 -12.27 15.14 3.07
CA ASN A 99 -12.98 16.29 2.54
C ASN A 99 -12.83 16.32 1.01
N LYS A 100 -13.97 16.28 0.31
CA LYS A 100 -14.00 16.31 -1.16
C LYS A 100 -13.57 17.65 -1.75
N ASN A 101 -13.57 18.71 -0.93
CA ASN A 101 -13.15 20.05 -1.33
C ASN A 101 -11.64 20.28 -1.18
N ASP A 102 -10.92 19.36 -0.51
CA ASP A 102 -9.46 19.43 -0.46
C ASP A 102 -8.88 19.22 -1.85
N SER A 103 -7.72 19.84 -2.11
CA SER A 103 -6.99 19.62 -3.36
C SER A 103 -6.64 18.13 -3.55
N LYS A 104 -6.33 17.74 -4.80
CA LYS A 104 -5.87 16.38 -5.10
C LYS A 104 -4.63 16.02 -4.28
N MET A 105 -3.67 16.93 -4.16
CA MET A 105 -2.42 16.70 -3.45
C MET A 105 -2.66 16.51 -1.94
N ILE A 106 -3.47 17.37 -1.32
CA ILE A 106 -3.88 17.23 0.09
C ILE A 106 -4.56 15.87 0.31
N ASN A 107 -5.50 15.50 -0.57
CA ASN A 107 -6.16 14.21 -0.48
C ASN A 107 -5.18 13.04 -0.66
N HIS A 108 -4.21 13.12 -1.57
CA HIS A 108 -3.20 12.07 -1.76
C HIS A 108 -2.28 11.90 -0.55
N MET A 109 -1.85 12.99 0.09
CA MET A 109 -1.11 12.96 1.36
C MET A 109 -1.94 12.30 2.47
N LYS A 110 -3.19 12.73 2.65
CA LYS A 110 -4.12 12.14 3.63
C LYS A 110 -4.39 10.66 3.38
N ILE A 111 -4.51 10.26 2.11
CA ILE A 111 -4.64 8.84 1.73
C ILE A 111 -3.40 8.07 2.16
N TRP A 112 -2.20 8.55 1.81
CA TRP A 112 -0.96 7.86 2.17
C TRP A 112 -0.83 7.69 3.68
N ILE A 113 -1.03 8.75 4.47
CA ILE A 113 -0.94 8.68 5.94
C ILE A 113 -1.97 7.70 6.50
N LYS A 114 -3.26 7.92 6.22
CA LYS A 114 -4.34 7.17 6.88
C LYS A 114 -4.38 5.71 6.44
N TRP A 115 -4.06 5.40 5.18
CA TRP A 115 -4.10 4.02 4.69
C TRP A 115 -2.91 3.20 5.23
N ASN A 116 -1.71 3.78 5.33
CA ASN A 116 -0.57 3.07 5.92
C ASN A 116 -0.78 2.83 7.42
N LYS A 117 -1.31 3.81 8.18
CA LYS A 117 -1.69 3.59 9.60
C LYS A 117 -2.67 2.42 9.75
N ARG A 118 -3.68 2.33 8.88
CA ARG A 118 -4.61 1.17 8.87
C ARG A 118 -3.92 -0.16 8.54
N CYS A 119 -3.02 -0.16 7.56
CA CYS A 119 -2.27 -1.37 7.22
C CYS A 119 -1.38 -1.81 8.40
N GLU A 120 -0.76 -0.87 9.10
CA GLU A 120 0.04 -1.10 10.29
C GLU A 120 -0.80 -1.70 11.43
N ASP A 121 -1.97 -1.12 11.74
CA ASP A 121 -2.88 -1.64 12.78
C ASP A 121 -3.34 -3.08 12.52
N LEU A 122 -3.40 -3.48 11.25
CA LEU A 122 -3.86 -4.81 10.82
C LEU A 122 -2.73 -5.82 10.65
N ALA A 123 -1.48 -5.36 10.52
CA ALA A 123 -0.31 -6.22 10.37
C ALA A 123 0.05 -6.88 11.69
N SER A 124 0.62 -8.09 11.61
CA SER A 124 1.08 -8.80 12.80
C SER A 124 2.39 -8.19 13.29
N ASP A 125 2.55 -8.00 14.60
CA ASP A 125 3.79 -7.69 15.35
C ASP A 125 5.00 -7.27 14.50
N SER A 126 5.08 -5.98 14.16
CA SER A 126 6.23 -5.35 13.48
C SER A 126 6.59 -5.90 12.09
N ASN A 127 5.67 -6.61 11.40
CA ASN A 127 5.91 -7.11 10.04
C ASN A 127 5.74 -6.04 8.95
N THR A 128 6.36 -4.87 9.14
CA THR A 128 6.41 -3.80 8.14
C THR A 128 7.73 -3.85 7.38
N TYR A 129 7.68 -3.72 6.05
CA TYR A 129 8.88 -3.68 5.21
C TYR A 129 8.73 -2.68 4.06
N ARG A 130 9.85 -2.08 3.63
CA ARG A 130 9.89 -1.22 2.44
C ARG A 130 9.93 -2.10 1.19
N ILE A 131 9.19 -1.72 0.14
CA ILE A 131 9.21 -2.46 -1.12
C ILE A 131 10.61 -2.52 -1.73
N GLU A 132 11.42 -1.51 -1.47
CA GLU A 132 12.83 -1.41 -1.84
C GLU A 132 13.70 -2.49 -1.17
N ASP A 133 13.30 -3.02 -0.01
CA ASP A 133 14.03 -4.04 0.76
C ASP A 133 13.41 -5.45 0.61
N ILE A 134 12.51 -5.66 -0.37
CA ILE A 134 11.74 -6.91 -0.47
C ILE A 134 12.63 -8.16 -0.62
N GLU A 135 13.78 -8.04 -1.29
CA GLU A 135 14.74 -9.15 -1.47
C GLU A 135 15.41 -9.53 -0.14
N GLU A 136 15.80 -8.53 0.67
CA GLU A 136 16.38 -8.74 2.00
C GLU A 136 15.34 -9.32 2.97
N TYR A 137 14.11 -8.82 2.91
CA TYR A 137 13.04 -9.24 3.80
C TYR A 137 12.52 -10.65 3.49
N PHE A 138 12.63 -11.09 2.23
CA PHE A 138 12.25 -12.44 1.79
C PHE A 138 13.39 -13.13 1.01
N PRO A 139 14.51 -13.48 1.67
CA PRO A 139 15.76 -13.88 1.00
C PRO A 139 15.68 -15.25 0.31
N ASN A 140 14.69 -16.07 0.66
CA ASN A 140 14.53 -17.43 0.12
C ASN A 140 13.71 -17.47 -1.17
N ILE A 141 13.45 -16.33 -1.80
CA ILE A 141 12.66 -16.22 -3.02
C ILE A 141 13.61 -15.89 -4.16
N SER A 142 13.53 -16.69 -5.24
CA SER A 142 14.38 -16.50 -6.42
C SER A 142 14.27 -15.05 -6.94
N PRO A 143 15.39 -14.42 -7.30
CA PRO A 143 15.40 -13.05 -7.81
C PRO A 143 14.44 -12.89 -8.98
N TYR A 144 13.68 -11.79 -8.98
CA TYR A 144 12.81 -11.44 -10.10
C TYR A 144 13.55 -10.50 -11.05
N GLU A 145 13.83 -10.96 -12.27
CA GLU A 145 14.69 -10.24 -13.23
C GLU A 145 14.12 -8.90 -13.72
N ASN A 146 12.80 -8.68 -13.62
CA ASN A 146 12.16 -7.47 -14.14
C ASN A 146 11.79 -6.48 -13.03
N LYS A 147 12.77 -5.70 -12.57
CA LYS A 147 12.63 -4.71 -11.48
C LYS A 147 11.87 -3.42 -11.84
N LYS A 148 11.18 -3.33 -12.98
CA LYS A 148 10.40 -2.12 -13.31
C LYS A 148 9.22 -1.94 -12.35
N GLU A 149 9.35 -1.01 -11.41
CA GLU A 149 8.35 -0.70 -10.39
C GLU A 149 7.17 0.14 -10.89
N ASN A 150 7.34 0.89 -11.99
CA ASN A 150 6.27 1.73 -12.53
C ASN A 150 6.48 1.99 -14.03
N THR A 151 5.44 1.77 -14.84
CA THR A 151 5.47 2.01 -16.29
C THR A 151 4.54 3.14 -16.73
N ARG A 152 3.83 3.77 -15.78
CA ARG A 152 2.85 4.82 -16.06
C ARG A 152 3.47 6.20 -15.95
N ASP A 153 3.23 7.04 -16.93
CA ASP A 153 3.56 8.46 -16.88
C ASP A 153 2.54 9.22 -16.00
N HIS A 154 3.04 10.10 -15.15
CA HIS A 154 2.25 10.88 -14.19
C HIS A 154 3.05 12.07 -13.66
N VAL A 155 2.34 13.09 -13.17
CA VAL A 155 2.97 14.23 -12.50
C VAL A 155 3.77 13.73 -11.29
N ASN A 156 5.06 14.05 -11.29
CA ASN A 156 5.97 13.78 -10.19
C ASN A 156 6.03 15.00 -9.29
N TYR A 157 5.52 14.89 -8.07
CA TYR A 157 5.68 15.91 -7.05
C TYR A 157 7.07 15.82 -6.43
N SER A 158 7.62 16.97 -6.08
CA SER A 158 8.80 17.11 -5.23
C SER A 158 8.40 17.25 -3.76
N LYS A 159 9.42 17.24 -2.88
CA LYS A 159 9.26 17.61 -1.46
C LYS A 159 8.68 19.01 -1.33
N GLN A 160 9.25 19.95 -2.09
CA GLN A 160 8.89 21.36 -2.05
C GLN A 160 7.44 21.59 -2.49
N ASP A 161 6.94 20.80 -3.45
CA ASP A 161 5.54 20.88 -3.87
C ASP A 161 4.59 20.52 -2.73
N LEU A 162 4.88 19.42 -2.02
CA LEU A 162 4.06 18.95 -0.90
C LEU A 162 4.10 19.91 0.29
N GLU A 163 5.29 20.41 0.63
CA GLU A 163 5.50 21.36 1.72
C GLU A 163 4.82 22.71 1.45
N LYS A 164 4.85 23.18 0.19
CA LYS A 164 4.17 24.42 -0.23
C LYS A 164 2.65 24.27 -0.20
N GLU A 165 2.14 23.10 -0.54
CA GLU A 165 0.70 22.84 -0.56
C GLU A 165 0.10 22.86 0.86
N ASP A 166 0.71 22.15 1.81
CA ASP A 166 0.30 22.13 3.21
C ASP A 166 1.47 21.65 4.08
N SER A 167 2.19 22.60 4.70
CA SER A 167 3.41 22.31 5.46
C SER A 167 3.17 21.48 6.71
N LEU A 168 2.01 21.64 7.38
CA LEU A 168 1.64 20.86 8.55
C LEU A 168 1.35 19.41 8.17
N LEU A 169 0.57 19.20 7.12
CA LEU A 169 0.28 17.86 6.62
C LEU A 169 1.53 17.18 6.05
N PHE A 170 2.41 17.93 5.40
CA PHE A 170 3.69 17.41 4.92
C PHE A 170 4.59 16.96 6.09
N SER A 171 4.62 17.70 7.21
CA SER A 171 5.31 17.26 8.42
C SER A 171 4.80 15.90 8.93
N GLU A 172 3.47 15.67 8.90
CA GLU A 172 2.92 14.35 9.23
C GLU A 172 3.37 13.25 8.25
N VAL A 173 3.53 13.57 6.97
CA VAL A 173 4.11 12.63 5.98
C VAL A 173 5.55 12.29 6.35
N VAL A 174 6.37 13.30 6.68
CA VAL A 174 7.79 13.12 7.07
C VAL A 174 7.92 12.24 8.31
N GLU A 175 7.17 12.53 9.37
CA GLU A 175 7.23 11.77 10.62
C GLU A 175 6.86 10.29 10.40
N LEU A 176 5.78 10.03 9.65
CA LEU A 176 5.39 8.65 9.34
C LEU A 176 6.38 7.97 8.38
N ALA A 177 6.98 8.70 7.44
CA ALA A 177 7.99 8.17 6.53
C ALA A 177 9.26 7.76 7.28
N LYS A 178 9.71 8.59 8.23
CA LYS A 178 10.83 8.31 9.11
C LYS A 178 10.60 7.05 9.94
N LYS A 179 9.39 6.87 10.50
CA LYS A 179 8.99 5.63 11.18
C LYS A 179 9.17 4.39 10.29
N TYR A 180 8.95 4.53 8.98
CA TYR A 180 9.11 3.47 7.99
C TYR A 180 10.51 3.37 7.37
N GLY A 181 11.48 4.13 7.90
CA GLY A 181 12.87 4.08 7.43
C GLY A 181 13.12 4.85 6.13
N TYR A 182 12.29 5.84 5.79
CA TYR A 182 12.57 6.78 4.70
C TYR A 182 13.12 8.09 5.23
N ASP A 183 14.05 8.68 4.48
CA ASP A 183 14.53 10.05 4.67
C ASP A 183 13.99 10.92 3.53
N LEU A 184 13.33 12.04 3.84
CA LEU A 184 12.61 12.90 2.88
C LEU A 184 13.25 14.27 2.74
#